data_AF-U1NL83-F1
#
_entry.id   AF-U1NL83-F1
#
_cell.length_a   1.000
_cell.length_b   1.000
_cell.length_c   1.000
_cell.angle_alpha   90.00
_cell.angle_beta   90.00
_cell.angle_gamma   90.00
#
_symmetry.space_group_name_H-M   'P 1'
#
loop_
_entity.id
_entity.type
_entity.pdbx_description
1 polymer ?
#
loop_
_entity_poly.entity_id
_entity_poly.type
_entity_poly.pdbx_seq_one_letter_code
_entity_poly.pdbx_strand_id
1 'polypeptide(L)'
;LFTTLLLGFIFIGGQVYEYYEFIIHEGFTLTSGFFASAFFGLTGLHGLHVSLGAVLLAVVMLRALLGQYSADRHVSVSTVSMYWHFVDVVWIFLVVVLYVGAEAPSI
;
A
#
# COMPACT_ATOMS: atom_id res chain seq x y z
N LEU A 1 -11.57 -5.80 10.00
CA LEU A 1 -10.40 -5.16 10.65
C LEU A 1 -9.22 -6.13 10.76
N PHE A 2 -9.31 -7.21 11.56
CA PHE A 2 -8.18 -8.16 11.68
C PHE A 2 -7.73 -8.75 10.34
N THR A 3 -8.65 -9.31 9.55
CA THR A 3 -8.33 -9.85 8.22
C THR A 3 -7.74 -8.80 7.30
N THR A 4 -8.31 -7.59 7.27
CA THR A 4 -7.82 -6.46 6.47
C THR A 4 -6.39 -6.08 6.85
N LEU A 5 -6.10 -6.04 8.15
CA LEU A 5 -4.77 -5.70 8.66
C LEU A 5 -3.74 -6.78 8.30
N LEU A 6 -4.11 -8.06 8.40
CA LEU A 6 -3.26 -9.18 7.99
C LEU A 6 -2.92 -9.11 6.50
N LEU A 7 -3.92 -8.86 5.66
CA LEU A 7 -3.72 -8.69 4.22
C LEU A 7 -2.82 -7.48 3.91
N GLY A 8 -2.96 -6.38 4.66
CA GLY A 8 -2.08 -5.22 4.56
C GLY A 8 -0.61 -5.54 4.87
N PHE A 9 -0.35 -6.36 5.89
CA PHE A 9 1.01 -6.81 6.20
C PHE A 9 1.59 -7.74 5.12
N ILE A 10 0.78 -8.65 4.58
CA ILE A 10 1.18 -9.52 3.46
C ILE A 10 1.54 -8.66 2.24
N PHE A 11 0.73 -7.64 1.94
CA PHE A 11 0.99 -6.72 0.84
C PHE A 11 2.31 -5.97 1.00
N ILE A 12 2.58 -5.40 2.18
CA ILE A 12 3.85 -4.72 2.47
C ILE A 12 5.03 -5.69 2.33
N GLY A 13 4.89 -6.93 2.83
CA GLY A 13 5.91 -7.97 2.69
C GLY A 13 6.18 -8.33 1.22
N GLY A 14 5.13 -8.46 0.40
CA GLY A 14 5.25 -8.67 -1.03
C GLY A 14 5.98 -7.52 -1.74
N GLN A 15 5.68 -6.28 -1.37
CA GLN A 15 6.33 -5.09 -1.93
C GLN A 15 7.83 -5.03 -1.60
N VAL A 16 8.20 -5.36 -0.36
CA VAL A 16 9.62 -5.46 0.03
C VAL A 16 10.34 -6.58 -0.73
N TYR A 17 9.68 -7.73 -0.92
CA TYR A 17 10.24 -8.84 -1.68
C TYR A 17 10.46 -8.48 -3.16
N GLU A 18 9.49 -7.82 -3.79
CA GLU A 18 9.60 -7.32 -5.16
C GLU A 18 10.77 -6.33 -5.32
N TYR A 19 10.91 -5.39 -4.39
CA TYR A 19 12.05 -4.45 -4.39
C TYR A 19 13.39 -5.16 -4.21
N TYR A 20 13.44 -6.16 -3.33
CA TYR A 20 14.64 -6.95 -3.14
C TYR A 20 15.03 -7.67 -4.44
N GLU A 21 14.08 -8.31 -5.10
CA GLU A 21 14.32 -9.02 -6.37
C GLU A 21 14.81 -8.07 -7.47
N PHE A 22 14.15 -6.94 -7.69
CA PHE A 22 14.56 -5.96 -8.71
C PHE A 22 15.93 -5.36 -8.45
N ILE A 23 16.27 -5.05 -7.20
CA ILE A 23 17.55 -4.42 -6.86
C ILE A 23 18.69 -5.43 -6.92
N ILE A 24 18.50 -6.65 -6.40
CA ILE A 24 19.57 -7.64 -6.22
C ILE A 24 19.76 -8.50 -7.47
N HIS A 25 18.68 -8.95 -8.11
CA HIS A 25 18.75 -9.89 -9.23
C HIS A 25 18.74 -9.20 -10.60
N GLU A 26 17.99 -8.10 -10.75
CA GLU A 26 17.88 -7.40 -12.05
C GLU A 26 18.78 -6.17 -12.19
N GLY A 27 19.40 -5.70 -11.10
CA GLY A 27 20.16 -4.44 -11.11
C GLY A 27 19.29 -3.23 -11.45
N PHE A 28 17.98 -3.37 -11.29
CA PHE A 28 16.98 -2.34 -11.52
C PHE A 28 16.92 -1.44 -10.28
N THR A 29 17.81 -0.46 -10.26
CA THR A 29 17.98 0.49 -9.17
C THR A 29 17.28 1.80 -9.47
N LEU A 30 17.06 2.63 -8.44
CA LEU A 30 16.53 4.00 -8.57
C LEU A 30 17.26 4.86 -9.63
N THR A 31 18.52 4.54 -9.93
CA THR A 31 19.36 5.27 -10.88
C THR A 31 19.44 4.62 -12.26
N SER A 32 18.81 3.47 -12.46
CA SER A 32 18.91 2.69 -13.71
C SER A 32 18.17 3.32 -14.89
N GLY A 33 17.36 4.37 -14.67
CA GLY A 33 16.71 5.15 -15.73
C GLY A 33 15.48 5.93 -15.23
N PHE A 34 14.88 6.72 -16.13
CA PHE A 34 13.68 7.50 -15.83
C PHE A 34 12.49 6.64 -15.39
N PHE A 35 12.28 5.49 -16.06
CA PHE A 35 11.19 4.57 -15.69
C PHE A 35 11.41 3.97 -14.30
N ALA A 36 12.64 3.56 -13.96
CA ALA A 36 12.98 3.00 -12.66
C ALA A 36 12.76 4.01 -11.52
N SER A 37 13.21 5.25 -11.70
CA SER A 37 13.03 6.30 -10.68
C SER A 37 11.56 6.67 -10.48
N ALA A 38 10.77 6.73 -11.57
CA ALA A 38 9.33 6.95 -11.50
C ALA A 38 8.60 5.77 -10.83
N PHE A 39 8.96 4.53 -11.18
CA PHE A 39 8.41 3.31 -10.58
C PHE A 39 8.62 3.32 -9.06
N PHE A 40 9.88 3.29 -8.60
CA PHE A 40 10.19 3.25 -7.17
C PHE A 40 9.70 4.49 -6.41
N GLY A 41 9.64 5.66 -7.06
CA GLY A 41 9.08 6.88 -6.47
C GLY A 41 7.58 6.77 -6.21
N LEU A 42 6.81 6.32 -7.20
CA LEU A 42 5.35 6.19 -7.10
C LEU A 42 4.95 5.02 -6.20
N THR A 43 5.52 3.83 -6.42
CA THR A 43 5.23 2.63 -5.61
C THR A 43 5.77 2.78 -4.19
N GLY A 44 6.90 3.48 -4.00
CA GLY A 44 7.47 3.76 -2.69
C GLY A 44 6.62 4.72 -1.87
N LEU A 45 6.19 5.85 -2.46
CA LEU A 45 5.27 6.77 -1.79
C LEU A 45 3.95 6.09 -1.44
N HIS A 46 3.44 5.25 -2.33
CA HIS A 46 2.25 4.46 -2.08
C HIS A 46 2.45 3.45 -0.93
N GLY A 47 3.56 2.71 -0.92
CA GLY A 47 3.91 1.78 0.17
C GLY A 47 4.00 2.47 1.53
N LEU A 48 4.47 3.72 1.59
CA LEU A 48 4.42 4.54 2.80
C LEU A 48 2.98 4.82 3.27
N HIS A 49 2.07 5.14 2.35
CA HIS A 49 0.65 5.36 2.68
C HIS A 49 -0.03 4.07 3.16
N VAL A 50 0.25 2.92 2.54
CA VAL A 50 -0.25 1.61 2.98
C VAL A 50 0.25 1.30 4.40
N SER A 51 1.54 1.54 4.66
CA SER A 51 2.14 1.34 5.99
C SER A 51 1.48 2.21 7.06
N LEU A 52 1.25 3.50 6.75
CA LEU A 52 0.52 4.41 7.64
C LEU A 52 -0.92 3.93 7.87
N GLY A 53 -1.60 3.49 6.81
CA GLY A 53 -2.94 2.91 6.91
C GLY A 53 -3.00 1.68 7.81
N ALA A 54 -1.98 0.82 7.75
CA ALA A 54 -1.92 -0.41 8.53
C ALA A 54 -1.76 -0.07 10.03
N VAL A 55 -0.92 0.92 10.33
CA VAL A 55 -0.80 1.47 11.70
C VAL A 55 -2.13 2.05 12.18
N LEU A 56 -2.83 2.84 11.36
CA LEU A 56 -4.13 3.42 11.73
C LEU A 56 -5.20 2.33 11.96
N LEU A 57 -5.25 1.32 11.10
CA LEU A 57 -6.14 0.16 11.27
C LEU A 57 -5.82 -0.63 12.54
N ALA A 58 -4.53 -0.83 12.85
CA ALA A 58 -4.10 -1.48 14.09
C ALA A 58 -4.53 -0.68 15.32
N VAL A 59 -4.35 0.65 15.32
CA VAL A 59 -4.79 1.54 16.41
C VAL A 59 -6.29 1.46 16.61
N VAL A 60 -7.08 1.57 15.53
CA VAL A 60 -8.55 1.46 15.61
C VAL A 60 -8.96 0.06 16.09
N MET A 61 -8.31 -1.00 15.61
CA MET A 61 -8.59 -2.36 16.08
C MET A 61 -8.31 -2.53 17.58
N LEU A 62 -7.17 -2.02 18.07
CA LEU A 62 -6.83 -2.05 19.50
C LEU A 62 -7.84 -1.27 20.34
N ARG A 63 -8.23 -0.07 19.91
CA ARG A 63 -9.26 0.73 20.60
C ARG A 63 -10.63 0.04 20.60
N ALA A 64 -10.95 -0.71 19.54
CA ALA A 64 -12.17 -1.52 19.48
C ALA A 64 -12.13 -2.69 20.48
N LEU A 65 -10.99 -3.38 20.59
CA LEU A 65 -10.79 -4.48 21.55
C LEU A 65 -10.84 -3.99 23.01
N LEU A 66 -10.42 -2.75 23.27
CA LEU A 66 -10.53 -2.09 24.57
C LEU A 66 -11.95 -1.56 24.87
N GLY A 67 -12.93 -1.82 24.00
CA GLY A 67 -14.33 -1.41 24.21
C GLY A 67 -14.58 0.09 24.10
N GLN A 68 -13.68 0.86 23.48
CA GLN A 68 -13.78 2.33 23.41
C GLN A 68 -14.78 2.84 22.35
N TYR A 69 -15.41 1.94 21.60
CA TYR A 69 -16.38 2.28 20.56
C TYR A 69 -17.80 1.87 20.97
N SER A 70 -18.75 2.71 20.57
CA SER A 70 -20.19 2.53 20.77
C SER A 70 -20.91 2.91 19.47
N ALA A 71 -22.21 2.60 19.38
CA ALA A 71 -23.02 2.90 18.20
C ALA A 71 -22.99 4.39 17.81
N ASP A 72 -22.69 5.31 18.73
CA ASP A 72 -22.57 6.75 18.44
C ASP A 72 -21.11 7.24 18.28
N ARG A 73 -20.11 6.38 18.51
CA ARG A 73 -18.68 6.73 18.51
C ARG A 73 -17.87 5.89 17.51
N HIS A 74 -18.35 5.74 16.28
CA HIS A 74 -17.69 4.95 15.23
C HIS A 74 -17.01 5.79 14.15
N VAL A 75 -17.03 7.13 14.26
CA VAL A 75 -16.47 8.06 13.25
C VAL A 75 -15.01 7.72 12.92
N SER A 76 -14.16 7.48 13.93
CA SER A 76 -12.75 7.13 13.68
C SER A 76 -12.57 5.83 12.89
N VAL A 77 -13.44 4.83 13.08
CA VAL A 77 -13.42 3.58 12.31
C VAL A 77 -13.79 3.87 10.86
N SER A 78 -14.84 4.68 10.65
CA SER A 78 -15.30 5.05 9.32
C SER A 78 -14.24 5.86 8.55
N THR A 79 -13.60 6.83 9.20
CA THR A 79 -12.56 7.66 8.57
C THR A 79 -11.34 6.82 8.17
N VAL A 80 -10.87 5.94 9.06
CA VAL A 80 -9.73 5.06 8.75
C VAL A 80 -10.09 4.04 7.67
N SER A 81 -11.32 3.53 7.67
CA SER A 81 -11.81 2.66 6.59
C SER A 81 -11.81 3.39 5.25
N MET A 82 -12.30 4.64 5.20
CA MET A 82 -12.29 5.44 3.97
C MET A 82 -10.85 5.71 3.48
N TYR A 83 -9.93 6.02 4.39
CA TYR A 83 -8.51 6.17 4.06
C TYR A 83 -7.95 4.89 3.44
N TRP A 84 -8.24 3.73 4.02
CA TRP A 84 -7.77 2.44 3.50
C TRP A 84 -8.28 2.17 2.07
N HIS A 85 -9.58 2.37 1.82
CA HIS A 85 -10.15 2.18 0.49
C HIS A 85 -9.59 3.17 -0.54
N PHE A 86 -9.31 4.41 -0.13
CA PHE A 86 -8.67 5.39 -1.00
C PHE A 86 -7.28 4.92 -1.44
N VAL A 87 -6.48 4.40 -0.49
CA VAL A 87 -5.17 3.84 -0.79
C VAL A 87 -5.30 2.65 -1.75
N ASP A 88 -6.23 1.71 -1.52
CA ASP A 88 -6.48 0.58 -2.43
C ASP A 88 -6.81 1.03 -3.87
N VAL A 89 -7.62 2.07 -4.04
CA VAL A 89 -7.94 2.61 -5.38
C VAL A 89 -6.70 3.18 -6.08
N VAL A 90 -5.84 3.90 -5.34
CA VAL A 90 -4.55 4.38 -5.88
C VAL A 90 -3.67 3.22 -6.29
N TRP A 91 -3.67 2.11 -5.55
CA TRP A 91 -2.89 0.93 -5.92
C TRP A 91 -3.35 0.33 -7.25
N ILE A 92 -4.66 0.16 -7.43
CA ILE A 92 -5.22 -0.36 -8.69
C ILE A 92 -4.79 0.52 -9.87
N PHE A 93 -4.84 1.84 -9.70
CA PHE A 93 -4.36 2.78 -10.72
C PHE A 93 -2.86 2.58 -11.03
N LEU A 94 -2.01 2.44 -10.00
CA LEU A 94 -0.58 2.19 -10.19
C LEU A 94 -0.32 0.85 -10.90
N VAL A 95 -1.05 -0.22 -10.55
CA VAL A 95 -0.93 -1.52 -11.20
C VAL A 95 -1.25 -1.42 -12.69
N VAL A 96 -2.36 -0.74 -13.03
CA VAL A 96 -2.76 -0.56 -14.43
C VAL A 96 -1.75 0.27 -15.21
N VAL A 97 -1.18 1.33 -14.62
CA VAL A 97 -0.25 2.21 -15.35
C VAL A 97 1.16 1.60 -15.45
N LEU A 98 1.70 1.09 -14.34
CA LEU A 98 3.11 0.70 -14.24
C LEU A 98 3.37 -0.74 -14.69
N TYR A 99 2.42 -1.65 -14.49
CA TYR A 99 2.59 -3.05 -14.88
C TYR A 99 1.88 -3.28 -16.22
N VAL A 100 0.57 -3.06 -16.29
CA VAL A 100 -0.18 -3.33 -17.54
C VAL A 100 0.14 -2.32 -18.65
N GLY A 101 0.22 -1.03 -18.30
CA GLY A 101 0.42 0.06 -19.25
C GLY A 101 1.85 0.17 -19.76
N ALA A 102 2.85 -0.22 -18.96
CA ALA A 102 4.24 -0.24 -19.38
C ALA A 102 4.62 -1.52 -20.15
N GLU A 103 3.92 -2.64 -19.91
CA GLU A 103 4.03 -3.87 -20.69
C GLU A 103 3.32 -3.77 -22.05
N ALA A 104 2.46 -2.75 -22.27
CA ALA A 104 1.90 -2.47 -23.58
C ALA A 104 3.06 -2.14 -24.54
N PRO A 105 3.33 -3.01 -25.53
CA PRO A 105 4.57 -2.96 -26.28
C PRO A 105 4.72 -1.60 -26.96
N SER A 106 5.85 -0.96 -26.66
CA SER A 106 6.54 0.03 -27.48
C SER A 106 5.74 0.59 -28.67
N ILE A 107 5.25 1.82 -28.52
CA ILE A 107 5.29 2.74 -29.66
C ILE A 107 6.75 3.11 -29.91
#